data_AF-A0A351KXM1-F1
#
_entry.id   AF-A0A351KXM1-F1
#
_cell.length_a   1.000
_cell.length_b   1.000
_cell.length_c   1.000
_cell.angle_alpha   90.00
_cell.angle_beta   90.00
_cell.angle_gamma   90.00
#
_symmetry.space_group_name_H-M   'P 1'
#
loop_
_entity.id
_entity.type
_entity.pdbx_description
1 polymer ?
#
loop_
_entity_poly.entity_id
_entity_poly.type
_entity_poly.pdbx_seq_one_letter_code
_entity_poly.pdbx_strand_id
1 'polypeptide(L)' 'MVASITPSDLVELVSLEDFLSHPGDRTEWVDGKLIEKTGLTIKHGLAQAKLILQIVSLRLPIIRRLDTARLTLSVYPRYL' A
#
# COMPACT_ATOMS: atom_id res chain seq x y z
N MET A 1 -41.90 -11.83 7.75
CA MET A 1 -41.37 -10.92 6.72
C MET A 1 -40.33 -11.68 5.94
N VAL A 2 -40.56 -11.96 4.65
CA VAL A 2 -39.61 -12.65 3.78
C VAL A 2 -38.94 -11.57 2.92
N ALA A 3 -37.64 -11.39 3.06
CA ALA A 3 -36.89 -10.45 2.24
C ALA A 3 -36.53 -11.13 0.91
N SER A 4 -37.02 -10.57 -0.20
CA SER A 4 -36.68 -11.01 -1.55
C SER A 4 -35.31 -10.43 -1.89
N ILE A 5 -34.31 -11.28 -1.99
CA ILE A 5 -32.97 -10.91 -2.47
C ILE A 5 -33.09 -10.61 -3.97
N THR A 6 -32.97 -9.34 -4.35
CA THR A 6 -32.89 -8.94 -5.76
C THR A 6 -31.50 -9.33 -6.30
N PRO A 7 -31.38 -9.79 -7.54
CA PRO A 7 -30.10 -10.30 -8.08
C PRO A 7 -28.99 -9.24 -8.20
N SER A 8 -29.27 -7.95 -7.96
CA SER A 8 -28.24 -6.91 -7.84
C SER A 8 -27.42 -6.99 -6.55
N ASP A 9 -27.89 -7.69 -5.51
CA ASP A 9 -27.16 -7.85 -4.24
C ASP A 9 -26.20 -9.04 -4.23
N LEU A 10 -26.20 -9.86 -5.28
CA LEU A 10 -25.13 -10.84 -5.53
C LEU A 10 -23.94 -10.11 -6.16
N VAL A 11 -23.35 -9.16 -5.43
CA VAL A 11 -22.04 -8.62 -5.79
C VAL A 11 -21.10 -9.81 -5.79
N GLU A 12 -20.60 -10.15 -6.97
CA GLU A 12 -19.68 -11.26 -7.18
C GLU A 12 -18.50 -11.10 -6.23
N LEU A 13 -18.43 -11.97 -5.21
CA LEU A 13 -17.37 -11.94 -4.20
C LEU A 13 -16.08 -12.40 -4.88
N VAL A 14 -15.21 -11.44 -5.19
CA VAL A 14 -13.89 -11.69 -5.77
C VAL A 14 -12.94 -12.05 -4.64
N SER A 15 -12.26 -13.19 -4.74
CA SER A 15 -11.24 -13.55 -3.75
C SER A 15 -10.02 -12.62 -3.85
N LEU A 16 -9.30 -12.46 -2.75
CA LEU A 16 -8.08 -11.65 -2.76
C LEU A 16 -7.01 -12.30 -3.64
N GLU A 17 -6.93 -13.63 -3.63
CA GLU A 17 -6.00 -14.43 -4.42
C GLU A 17 -6.21 -14.20 -5.92
N ASP A 18 -7.47 -14.20 -6.37
CA ASP A 18 -7.80 -13.92 -7.77
C ASP A 18 -7.39 -12.49 -8.16
N PHE A 19 -7.67 -11.50 -7.31
CA PHE A 19 -7.24 -10.12 -7.56
C PHE A 19 -5.72 -9.97 -7.61
N LEU A 20 -4.96 -10.63 -6.74
CA LEU A 20 -3.50 -10.55 -6.74
C LEU A 20 -2.89 -11.22 -7.99
N SER A 21 -3.54 -12.27 -8.51
CA SER A 21 -3.10 -12.94 -9.73
C SER A 21 -3.36 -12.11 -10.98
N HIS A 22 -4.48 -11.37 -11.02
CA HIS A 22 -4.91 -10.55 -12.15
C HIS A 22 -5.48 -9.22 -11.65
N PRO A 23 -4.62 -8.29 -11.20
CA PRO A 23 -5.10 -7.02 -10.68
C PRO A 23 -5.73 -6.20 -11.80
N GLY A 24 -6.99 -5.82 -11.63
CA GLY A 24 -7.71 -4.99 -12.59
C GLY A 24 -7.15 -3.57 -12.63
N ASP A 25 -7.06 -3.00 -13.84
CA ASP A 25 -6.56 -1.65 -14.02
C ASP A 25 -7.45 -0.63 -13.30
N ARG A 26 -6.82 0.28 -12.55
CA ARG A 26 -7.52 1.32 -11.76
C ARG A 26 -8.62 0.76 -10.85
N THR A 27 -8.45 -0.45 -10.31
CA THR A 27 -9.36 -1.01 -9.32
C THR A 27 -8.66 -1.28 -8.00
N GLU A 28 -9.44 -1.31 -6.92
CA GLU A 28 -8.99 -1.70 -5.59
C GLU A 28 -9.90 -2.80 -5.08
N TRP A 29 -9.29 -3.85 -4.53
CA TRP A 29 -10.02 -4.88 -3.82
C TRP A 29 -10.31 -4.41 -2.39
N VAL A 30 -11.59 -4.38 -2.02
CA VAL A 30 -12.07 -3.96 -0.70
C VAL A 30 -13.20 -4.91 -0.29
N ASP A 31 -12.98 -5.66 0.79
CA ASP A 31 -13.97 -6.57 1.39
C ASP A 31 -14.64 -7.54 0.39
N GLY A 32 -13.83 -8.15 -0.49
CA GLY A 32 -14.31 -9.10 -1.49
C GLY A 32 -14.93 -8.45 -2.72
N LYS A 33 -14.80 -7.12 -2.89
CA LYS A 33 -15.36 -6.37 -4.03
C LYS A 33 -14.26 -5.61 -4.76
N LEU A 34 -14.41 -5.50 -6.08
CA LEU A 34 -13.57 -4.61 -6.89
C LEU A 34 -14.24 -3.24 -7.01
N ILE A 35 -13.54 -2.21 -6.57
CA ILE A 35 -14.01 -0.82 -6.59
C ILE A 35 -13.14 -0.03 -7.56
N GLU A 36 -13.75 0.79 -8.41
CA GLU A 36 -13.01 1.68 -9.30
C GLU A 36 -12.29 2.77 -8.51
N LYS A 37 -11.00 2.94 -8.79
CA LYS A 37 -10.16 4.02 -8.31
C LYS A 37 -10.43 5.30 -9.10
N THR A 38 -11.35 6.09 -8.58
CA THR A 38 -11.72 7.39 -9.13
C THR A 38 -10.79 8.51 -8.61
N GLY A 39 -10.86 9.70 -9.22
CA GLY A 39 -10.16 10.88 -8.70
C GLY A 39 -8.65 10.97 -8.94
N LEU A 40 -8.04 10.05 -9.69
CA LEU A 40 -6.63 10.14 -10.12
C LEU A 40 -6.43 11.30 -11.12
N THR A 41 -6.19 12.50 -10.59
CA THR A 41 -5.85 13.69 -11.38
C THR A 41 -4.39 14.10 -11.20
N ILE A 42 -3.86 14.95 -12.09
CA ILE A 42 -2.49 15.48 -11.99
C ILE A 42 -2.25 16.17 -10.63
N LYS A 43 -3.25 16.88 -10.11
CA LYS A 43 -3.16 17.52 -8.78
C LYS A 43 -2.93 16.50 -7.66
N HIS A 44 -3.62 15.35 -7.71
CA HIS A 44 -3.40 14.26 -6.76
C HIS A 44 -2.00 13.67 -6.89
N GLY A 45 -1.53 13.44 -8.12
CA GLY A 45 -0.16 12.94 -8.37
C GLY A 45 0.93 13.87 -7.83
N LEU A 46 0.78 15.19 -8.04
CA LEU A 46 1.71 16.19 -7.50
C LEU A 46 1.72 16.21 -5.97
N ALA A 47 0.55 16.12 -5.34
CA ALA A 47 0.44 16.03 -3.89
C ALA A 47 1.15 14.77 -3.36
N GLN A 48 0.86 13.60 -3.96
CA GLN A 48 1.50 12.33 -3.61
C GLN A 48 3.02 12.38 -3.75
N ALA A 49 3.54 12.93 -4.86
CA ALA A 49 4.98 13.08 -5.06
C ALA A 49 5.63 13.95 -3.96
N LYS A 50 5.00 15.07 -3.60
CA LYS A 50 5.47 15.93 -2.52
C LYS A 50 5.48 15.20 -1.16
N LEU A 51 4.42 14.46 -0.85
CA LEU A 51 4.32 13.63 0.37
C LEU A 51 5.41 12.55 0.41
N ILE A 52 5.64 11.85 -0.71
CA ILE A 52 6.69 10.82 -0.81
C ILE A 52 8.06 11.44 -0.57
N LEU A 53 8.38 12.57 -1.21
CA LEU A 53 9.65 13.26 -1.02
C LEU A 53 9.86 13.68 0.44
N GLN A 54 8.82 14.16 1.12
CA GLN A 54 8.89 14.52 2.55
C GLN A 54 9.16 13.29 3.43
N ILE A 55 8.41 12.19 3.22
CA ILE A 55 8.56 10.96 4.00
C ILE A 55 9.98 10.38 3.83
N VAL A 56 10.46 10.32 2.58
CA VAL A 56 11.80 9.80 2.27
C VAL A 56 12.87 10.69 2.90
N SER A 57 12.74 12.01 2.81
CA SER A 57 13.70 12.97 3.38
C SER A 57 13.79 12.88 4.91
N LEU A 58 12.66 12.64 5.59
CA LEU A 58 12.63 12.47 7.04
C LEU A 58 13.14 11.10 7.50
N ARG A 59 12.95 10.04 6.69
CA ARG A 59 13.39 8.68 7.04
C ARG A 59 14.83 8.36 6.66
N LEU A 60 15.38 8.99 5.62
CA LEU A 60 16.77 8.83 5.20
C LEU A 60 17.81 8.98 6.33
N PRO A 61 17.76 10.00 7.21
CA PRO A 61 18.73 10.14 8.30
C PRO A 61 18.60 9.04 9.36
N ILE A 62 17.40 8.50 9.60
CA ILE A 62 17.18 7.39 10.54
C ILE A 62 17.72 6.09 9.96
N ILE A 63 17.43 5.82 8.69
CA ILE A 63 17.94 4.63 7.97
C ILE A 63 19.47 4.66 7.87
N ARG A 64 20.05 5.81 7.49
CA ARG A 64 21.52 5.99 7.46
C ARG A 64 22.17 5.78 8.84
N ARG A 65 21.51 6.18 9.93
CA ARG A 65 22.02 5.92 11.30
C ARG A 65 21.98 4.44 11.66
N LEU A 66 20.95 3.70 11.27
CA LEU A 66 20.87 2.26 11.49
C LEU A 66 21.92 1.49 10.70
N ASP A 67 22.16 1.85 9.44
CA ASP A 67 23.20 1.22 8.62
C ASP A 67 24.60 1.50 9.18
N THR A 68 24.85 2.73 9.62
CA THR A 68 26.14 3.09 10.24
C THR A 68 26.35 2.32 11.57
N ALA A 69 25.32 2.22 12.42
CA ALA A 69 25.41 1.47 13.67
C ALA A 69 25.62 -0.04 13.44
N ARG A 70 25.02 -0.59 12.38
CA ARG A 70 25.20 -2.00 12.00
C ARG A 70 26.61 -2.28 11.47
N LEU A 71 27.19 -1.33 10.73
CA LEU A 71 28.57 -1.40 10.26
C LEU A 71 29.57 -1.24 11.42
N THR A 72 29.34 -0.35 12.38
CA THR A 72 30.25 -0.20 13.54
C THR A 72 30.22 -1.42 14.47
N LEU A 73 29.04 -2.02 14.71
CA LEU A 73 28.91 -3.28 15.47
C LEU A 73 29.52 -4.49 14.75
N SER A 74 29.54 -4.49 13.42
CA SER A 74 30.20 -5.53 12.59
C SER A 74 31.73 -5.39 12.61
N VAL A 75 32.24 -4.15 12.64
CA VAL A 75 33.69 -3.83 12.60
C VAL A 75 34.36 -3.93 13.98
N TYR A 76 33.61 -3.82 15.08
CA TYR A 76 34.12 -3.99 16.44
C TYR A 76 33.40 -5.12 17.20
N PRO A 77 33.67 -6.40 16.90
CA PRO A 77 33.29 -7.48 17.79
C PRO A 77 34.36 -7.60 18.88
N ARG A 78 33.98 -7.34 20.14
CA ARG A 78 34.77 -7.53 21.38
C ARG A 78 35.66 -6.37 21.83
N TYR A 79 35.05 -5.49 22.63
CA TYR A 79 35.65 -4.99 23.88
C TYR A 79 34.52 -4.78 24.90
N LEU A 80 33.81 -5.85 25.24
CA LEU A 80 33.03 -6.02 26.47
C LEU A 80 33.22 -7.46 26.93
#